data_AF-A0A536FSP4-F1
#
_entry.id   AF-A0A536FSP4-F1
#
_cell.length_a   1.000
_cell.length_b   1.000
_cell.length_c   1.000
_cell.angle_alpha   90.00
_cell.angle_beta   90.00
_cell.angle_gamma   90.00
#
_symmetry.space_group_name_H-M   'P 1'
#
loop_
_entity.id
_entity.type
_entity.pdbx_description
1 polymer ?
#
loop_
_entity_poly.entity_id
_entity_poly.type
_entity_poly.pdbx_seq_one_letter_code
_entity_poly.pdbx_strand_id
1 'polypeptide(L)'
;MNRLIYALAISFLALGPLTAAAAPIPSPGLDTVLVAPPSGYTELTSSSFHGSFTAHDYAVASDEAQAAEIEKTLNHDGFVDGYGKTWIHQASQRAMVEAVIAFTGGRGAKDWLTAAEAGDKSDPSYVRADAITGVNPYYGGHFKYSSSNTVGDVFSFVKGNDVFIVGVVSTKDDVLSLAMTQTKTQFDQAPGQTIPSSQWPENASKPVAGSFPLLAVGIIGALIVVAVVAVLALTMRRRSGMTPAMAAAPGAMGSPPAGGVQMSTDGKY
;
A
#
# COMPACT_ATOMS: atom_id res chain seq x y z
N MET A 1 37.25 -46.16 -41.60
CA MET A 1 37.32 -45.80 -40.17
C MET A 1 36.29 -44.70 -39.91
N ASN A 2 35.43 -44.91 -38.91
CA ASN A 2 34.49 -43.99 -38.22
C ASN A 2 33.37 -43.37 -39.08
N ARG A 3 32.16 -43.94 -39.19
CA ARG A 3 31.06 -44.08 -38.20
C ARG A 3 30.69 -42.78 -37.47
N LEU A 4 29.55 -42.18 -37.83
CA LEU A 4 28.48 -41.76 -36.90
C LEU A 4 27.28 -41.22 -37.69
N ILE A 5 26.25 -42.07 -37.81
CA ILE A 5 24.89 -41.70 -38.22
C ILE A 5 24.21 -41.16 -36.95
N TYR A 6 23.86 -39.88 -36.92
CA TYR A 6 23.03 -39.33 -35.84
C TYR A 6 21.55 -39.55 -36.18
N ALA A 7 20.92 -40.42 -35.41
CA ALA A 7 19.49 -40.67 -35.45
C ALA A 7 18.73 -39.42 -34.99
N LEU A 8 17.82 -38.92 -35.84
CA LEU A 8 16.87 -37.88 -35.49
C LEU A 8 15.77 -38.52 -34.61
N ALA A 9 15.88 -38.38 -33.29
CA ALA A 9 14.79 -38.73 -32.39
C ALA A 9 13.75 -37.60 -32.42
N ILE A 10 12.62 -37.84 -33.08
CA ILE A 10 11.44 -36.97 -33.02
C ILE A 10 10.80 -37.20 -31.66
N SER A 11 11.11 -36.32 -30.71
CA SER A 11 10.39 -36.24 -29.44
C SER A 11 8.99 -35.68 -29.71
N PHE A 12 7.98 -36.55 -29.75
CA PHE A 12 6.59 -36.14 -29.60
C PHE A 12 6.40 -35.57 -28.19
N LEU A 13 6.52 -34.26 -28.04
CA LEU A 13 5.93 -33.54 -26.90
C LEU A 13 4.41 -33.70 -27.02
N ALA A 14 3.86 -34.60 -26.22
CA ALA A 14 2.43 -34.69 -26.01
C ALA A 14 1.96 -33.36 -25.42
N LEU A 15 1.45 -32.48 -26.29
CA LEU A 15 0.62 -31.35 -25.91
C LEU A 15 -0.69 -31.91 -25.36
N GLY A 16 -0.66 -32.34 -24.10
CA GLY A 16 -1.89 -32.57 -23.34
C GLY A 16 -2.70 -31.27 -23.35
N PRO A 17 -4.04 -31.34 -23.34
CA PRO A 17 -4.86 -30.15 -23.25
C PRO A 17 -4.49 -29.43 -21.96
N LEU A 18 -3.85 -28.26 -22.10
CA LEU A 18 -3.82 -27.26 -21.05
C LEU A 18 -5.27 -26.80 -20.91
N THR A 19 -6.06 -27.53 -20.13
CA THR A 19 -7.26 -26.94 -19.55
C THR A 19 -6.74 -25.83 -18.65
N ALA A 20 -6.69 -24.61 -19.18
CA ALA A 20 -6.53 -23.43 -18.38
C ALA A 20 -7.71 -23.41 -17.40
N ALA A 21 -7.50 -23.95 -16.20
CA ALA A 21 -8.46 -23.78 -15.13
C ALA A 21 -8.62 -22.27 -14.95
N ALA A 22 -9.85 -21.78 -15.00
CA ALA A 22 -10.12 -20.39 -14.68
C ALA A 22 -9.53 -20.11 -13.29
N ALA A 23 -8.81 -19.00 -13.16
CA ALA A 23 -8.31 -18.58 -11.86
C ALA A 23 -9.51 -18.51 -10.88
N PRO A 24 -9.37 -19.02 -9.65
CA PRO A 24 -10.44 -18.96 -8.66
C PRO A 24 -10.82 -17.49 -8.42
N ILE A 25 -12.12 -17.23 -8.29
CA ILE A 25 -12.64 -15.88 -8.02
C ILE A 25 -12.96 -15.79 -6.53
N PRO A 26 -12.45 -14.78 -5.81
CA PRO A 26 -12.76 -14.57 -4.40
C PRO A 26 -14.28 -14.47 -4.15
N SER A 27 -14.77 -15.21 -3.17
CA SER A 27 -16.15 -15.15 -2.69
C SER A 27 -16.20 -15.33 -1.17
N PRO A 28 -16.62 -14.31 -0.39
CA PRO A 28 -17.10 -12.99 -0.83
C PRO A 28 -16.07 -12.19 -1.63
N GLY A 29 -16.54 -11.24 -2.45
CA GLY A 29 -15.66 -10.33 -3.18
C GLY A 29 -14.84 -9.46 -2.23
N LEU A 30 -13.62 -9.11 -2.63
CA LEU A 30 -12.65 -8.41 -1.77
C LEU A 30 -13.10 -6.99 -1.36
N ASP A 31 -13.99 -6.38 -2.13
CA ASP A 31 -14.63 -5.10 -1.81
C ASP A 31 -15.55 -5.15 -0.58
N THR A 32 -15.91 -6.36 -0.13
CA THR A 32 -16.85 -6.59 0.97
C THR A 32 -16.21 -7.09 2.26
N VAL A 33 -14.93 -7.48 2.23
CA VAL A 33 -14.26 -8.15 3.37
C VAL A 33 -13.52 -7.19 4.30
N LEU A 34 -13.30 -5.94 3.89
CA LEU A 34 -12.75 -4.91 4.75
C LEU A 34 -13.85 -4.33 5.64
N VAL A 35 -13.61 -4.29 6.95
CA VAL A 35 -14.49 -3.62 7.91
C VAL A 35 -14.52 -2.11 7.73
N ALA A 36 -15.55 -1.47 8.29
CA ALA A 36 -15.64 -0.02 8.34
C ALA A 36 -14.46 0.60 9.10
N PRO A 37 -14.03 1.82 8.75
CA PRO A 37 -12.97 2.50 9.47
C PRO A 37 -13.46 2.97 10.84
N PRO A 38 -12.54 3.34 11.76
CA PRO A 38 -12.89 4.03 12.99
C PRO A 38 -13.69 5.32 12.72
N SER A 39 -14.50 5.74 13.69
CA SER A 39 -15.30 6.95 13.57
C SER A 39 -14.45 8.20 13.26
N GLY A 40 -15.00 9.10 12.42
CA GLY A 40 -14.36 10.34 12.01
C GLY A 40 -13.41 10.24 10.82
N TYR A 41 -13.16 9.02 10.32
CA TYR A 41 -12.42 8.81 9.07
C TYR A 41 -13.34 8.96 7.85
N THR A 42 -12.81 9.57 6.79
CA THR A 42 -13.47 9.70 5.48
C THR A 42 -12.61 9.08 4.40
N GLU A 43 -13.22 8.41 3.43
CA GLU A 43 -12.50 7.75 2.35
C GLU A 43 -11.81 8.78 1.44
N LEU A 44 -10.56 8.50 1.06
CA LEU A 44 -9.81 9.19 0.02
C LEU A 44 -9.80 8.29 -1.22
N THR A 45 -10.72 8.55 -2.14
CA THR A 45 -10.91 7.75 -3.36
C THR A 45 -9.87 8.05 -4.45
N SER A 46 -9.05 9.07 -4.26
CA SER A 46 -8.01 9.46 -5.23
C SER A 46 -6.65 8.79 -4.97
N SER A 47 -6.58 7.79 -4.10
CA SER A 47 -5.32 7.10 -3.81
C SER A 47 -5.03 6.00 -4.84
N SER A 48 -3.75 5.72 -5.08
CA SER A 48 -3.31 4.68 -6.04
C SER A 48 -3.78 3.27 -5.68
N PHE A 49 -4.18 3.05 -4.43
CA PHE A 49 -4.68 1.77 -3.92
C PHE A 49 -6.17 1.84 -3.55
N HIS A 50 -6.93 2.79 -4.09
CA HIS A 50 -8.37 2.79 -3.92
C HIS A 50 -9.02 1.82 -4.90
N GLY A 51 -9.80 0.87 -4.38
CA GLY A 51 -10.51 -0.12 -5.17
C GLY A 51 -9.64 -1.33 -5.51
N SER A 52 -10.01 -2.03 -6.58
CA SER A 52 -9.28 -3.21 -7.06
C SER A 52 -7.92 -2.82 -7.63
N PHE A 53 -6.91 -3.66 -7.39
CA PHE A 53 -5.56 -3.50 -7.94
C PHE A 53 -4.98 -4.87 -8.34
N THR A 54 -4.07 -4.84 -9.31
CA THR A 54 -3.35 -6.04 -9.80
C THR A 54 -2.00 -6.22 -9.09
N ALA A 55 -1.36 -7.37 -9.30
CA ALA A 55 0.03 -7.60 -8.87
C ALA A 55 0.99 -6.55 -9.46
N HIS A 56 0.74 -6.12 -10.71
CA HIS A 56 1.52 -5.08 -11.37
C HIS A 56 1.34 -3.72 -10.69
N ASP A 57 0.10 -3.32 -10.41
CA ASP A 57 -0.19 -2.05 -9.73
C ASP A 57 0.47 -2.00 -8.35
N TYR A 58 0.40 -3.11 -7.60
CA TYR A 58 1.09 -3.25 -6.33
C TYR A 58 2.60 -3.14 -6.49
N ALA A 59 3.19 -3.87 -7.43
CA ALA A 59 4.62 -3.91 -7.63
C ALA A 59 5.21 -2.54 -8.02
N VAL A 60 4.57 -1.82 -8.94
CA VAL A 60 4.98 -0.47 -9.37
C VAL A 60 4.92 0.51 -8.21
N ALA A 61 3.88 0.45 -7.40
CA ALA A 61 3.75 1.33 -6.25
C ALA A 61 4.70 0.96 -5.10
N SER A 62 5.07 -0.32 -4.96
CA SER A 62 6.00 -0.78 -3.90
C SER A 62 7.42 -0.31 -4.15
N ASP A 63 7.95 -0.61 -5.33
CA ASP A 63 9.28 -0.19 -5.76
C ASP A 63 9.32 -0.28 -7.29
N GLU A 64 9.13 0.86 -7.96
CA GLU A 64 9.12 0.94 -9.43
C GLU A 64 10.40 0.32 -10.05
N ALA A 65 11.55 0.46 -9.38
CA ALA A 65 12.81 -0.09 -9.88
C ALA A 65 12.89 -1.62 -9.77
N GLN A 66 12.11 -2.23 -8.85
CA GLN A 66 12.04 -3.68 -8.63
C GLN A 66 10.70 -4.29 -9.05
N ALA A 67 9.81 -3.51 -9.67
CA ALA A 67 8.43 -3.90 -9.93
C ALA A 67 8.32 -5.24 -10.69
N ALA A 68 9.17 -5.47 -11.69
CA ALA A 68 9.15 -6.73 -12.45
C ALA A 68 9.42 -7.97 -11.57
N GLU A 69 10.33 -7.87 -10.60
CA GLU A 69 10.64 -8.99 -9.71
C GLU A 69 9.59 -9.12 -8.59
N ILE A 70 9.05 -8.01 -8.07
CA ILE A 70 7.95 -8.02 -7.10
C ILE A 70 6.69 -8.65 -7.70
N GLU A 71 6.31 -8.23 -8.92
CA GLU A 71 5.18 -8.78 -9.65
C GLU A 71 5.36 -10.27 -9.92
N LYS A 72 6.57 -10.69 -10.30
CA LYS A 72 6.91 -12.09 -10.52
C LYS A 72 6.82 -12.92 -9.23
N THR A 73 7.26 -12.39 -8.08
CA THR A 73 7.09 -13.04 -6.77
C THR A 73 5.62 -13.15 -6.40
N LEU A 74 4.83 -12.08 -6.54
CA LEU A 74 3.38 -12.10 -6.30
C LEU A 74 2.68 -13.15 -7.17
N ASN A 75 2.97 -13.18 -8.46
CA ASN A 75 2.40 -14.15 -9.39
C ASN A 75 2.86 -15.58 -9.08
N HIS A 76 4.10 -15.77 -8.64
CA HIS A 76 4.60 -17.07 -8.19
C HIS A 76 3.86 -17.56 -6.95
N ASP A 77 3.65 -16.69 -5.97
CA ASP A 77 2.91 -16.99 -4.74
C ASP A 77 1.40 -17.14 -5.01
N GLY A 78 0.98 -16.86 -6.25
CA GLY A 78 -0.36 -17.11 -6.75
C GLY A 78 -1.31 -15.98 -6.42
N PHE A 79 -0.87 -14.72 -6.55
CA PHE A 79 -1.76 -13.55 -6.51
C PHE A 79 -2.99 -13.77 -7.42
N VAL A 80 -4.16 -13.43 -6.91
CA VAL A 80 -5.43 -13.52 -7.63
C VAL A 80 -6.03 -12.13 -7.82
N ASP A 81 -6.18 -11.38 -6.74
CA ASP A 81 -6.80 -10.07 -6.75
C ASP A 81 -6.35 -9.26 -5.51
N GLY A 82 -6.49 -7.95 -5.58
CA GLY A 82 -6.20 -7.04 -4.48
C GLY A 82 -7.26 -5.96 -4.38
N TYR A 83 -7.62 -5.54 -3.17
CA TYR A 83 -8.55 -4.44 -2.95
C TYR A 83 -8.09 -3.57 -1.80
N GLY A 84 -8.08 -2.26 -1.99
CA GLY A 84 -7.59 -1.31 -0.99
C GLY A 84 -8.52 -0.12 -0.75
N LYS A 85 -8.37 0.46 0.44
CA LYS A 85 -9.03 1.70 0.86
C LYS A 85 -8.03 2.59 1.57
N THR A 86 -8.15 3.90 1.35
CA THR A 86 -7.40 4.91 2.09
C THR A 86 -8.39 5.81 2.81
N TRP A 87 -8.10 6.07 4.07
CA TRP A 87 -8.97 6.82 4.96
C TRP A 87 -8.20 7.96 5.61
N ILE A 88 -8.91 9.07 5.82
CA ILE A 88 -8.32 10.29 6.33
C ILE A 88 -9.11 10.78 7.53
N HIS A 89 -8.41 11.08 8.62
CA HIS A 89 -8.98 11.76 9.78
C HIS A 89 -8.41 13.17 9.88
N GLN A 90 -9.16 14.15 9.37
CA GLN A 90 -8.69 15.52 9.20
C GLN A 90 -8.31 16.18 10.54
N ALA A 91 -9.11 15.98 11.60
CA ALA A 91 -8.90 16.67 12.87
C ALA A 91 -7.57 16.29 13.55
N SER A 92 -7.21 15.01 13.50
CA SER A 92 -5.95 14.50 14.06
C SER A 92 -4.80 14.38 13.04
N GLN A 93 -5.04 14.72 11.77
CA GLN A 93 -4.04 14.67 10.70
C GLN A 93 -3.44 13.27 10.53
N ARG A 94 -4.32 12.25 10.53
CA ARG A 94 -3.93 10.85 10.36
C ARG A 94 -4.44 10.33 9.03
N ALA A 95 -3.68 9.40 8.46
CA ALA A 95 -4.13 8.57 7.36
C ALA A 95 -4.10 7.11 7.78
N MET A 96 -5.04 6.32 7.27
CA MET A 96 -5.07 4.88 7.44
C MET A 96 -5.21 4.25 6.06
N VAL A 97 -4.47 3.20 5.80
CA VAL A 97 -4.59 2.39 4.59
C VAL A 97 -4.93 0.98 5.02
N GLU A 98 -5.93 0.42 4.34
CA GLU A 98 -6.38 -0.95 4.52
C GLU A 98 -6.36 -1.65 3.18
N ALA A 99 -5.87 -2.87 3.13
CA ALA A 99 -5.89 -3.68 1.93
C ALA A 99 -6.13 -5.14 2.25
N VAL A 100 -6.67 -5.86 1.27
CA VAL A 100 -6.72 -7.32 1.23
C VAL A 100 -6.12 -7.78 -0.09
N ILE A 101 -5.30 -8.82 -0.03
CA ILE A 101 -4.70 -9.48 -1.19
C ILE A 101 -5.09 -10.95 -1.14
N ALA A 102 -5.78 -11.43 -2.16
CA ALA A 102 -6.14 -12.84 -2.29
C ALA A 102 -5.06 -13.60 -3.05
N PHE A 103 -4.70 -14.76 -2.53
CA PHE A 103 -3.84 -15.74 -3.18
C PHE A 103 -4.64 -16.99 -3.54
N THR A 104 -4.15 -17.79 -4.49
CA THR A 104 -4.78 -19.06 -4.90
C THR A 104 -4.84 -20.10 -3.78
N GLY A 105 -4.00 -19.96 -2.75
CA GLY A 105 -3.95 -20.86 -1.61
C GLY A 105 -3.33 -20.21 -0.37
N GLY A 106 -3.53 -20.84 0.79
CA GLY A 106 -3.02 -20.36 2.06
C GLY A 106 -1.50 -20.47 2.22
N ARG A 107 -0.82 -21.30 1.41
CA ARG A 107 0.65 -21.32 1.36
C ARG A 107 1.20 -20.02 0.77
N GLY A 108 0.71 -19.62 -0.40
CA GLY A 108 1.12 -18.38 -1.07
C GLY A 108 0.94 -17.14 -0.19
N ALA A 109 -0.22 -17.03 0.48
CA ALA A 109 -0.47 -15.93 1.41
C ALA A 109 0.56 -15.86 2.57
N LYS A 110 1.00 -17.00 3.11
CA LYS A 110 1.98 -17.07 4.19
C LYS A 110 3.41 -16.81 3.71
N ASP A 111 3.75 -17.34 2.54
CA ASP A 111 5.05 -17.12 1.91
C ASP A 111 5.21 -15.63 1.59
N TRP A 112 4.16 -15.01 1.04
CA TRP A 112 4.10 -13.58 0.84
C TRP A 112 4.23 -12.81 2.15
N LEU A 113 3.46 -13.14 3.21
CA LEU A 113 3.59 -12.46 4.51
C LEU A 113 5.03 -12.54 5.07
N THR A 114 5.72 -13.66 4.84
CA THR A 114 7.12 -13.83 5.28
C THR A 114 8.07 -12.96 4.46
N ALA A 115 7.89 -12.92 3.14
CA ALA A 115 8.65 -12.04 2.25
C ALA A 115 8.42 -10.55 2.56
N ALA A 116 7.16 -10.22 2.82
CA ALA A 116 6.64 -8.92 3.25
C ALA A 116 7.33 -8.40 4.51
N GLU A 117 7.37 -9.23 5.56
CA GLU A 117 8.10 -8.95 6.81
C GLU A 117 9.61 -8.76 6.57
N ALA A 118 10.22 -9.61 5.75
CA ALA A 118 11.65 -9.53 5.46
C ALA A 118 12.00 -8.23 4.72
N GLY A 119 11.16 -7.83 3.76
CA GLY A 119 11.29 -6.57 3.04
C GLY A 119 11.16 -5.38 3.98
N ASP A 120 10.14 -5.38 4.83
CA ASP A 120 9.92 -4.29 5.79
C ASP A 120 11.08 -4.13 6.77
N LYS A 121 11.63 -5.23 7.28
CA LYS A 121 12.81 -5.21 8.18
C LYS A 121 14.08 -4.71 7.49
N SER A 122 14.13 -4.73 6.17
CA SER A 122 15.26 -4.18 5.39
C SER A 122 15.10 -2.69 5.08
N ASP A 123 13.91 -2.13 5.26
CA ASP A 123 13.63 -0.71 5.01
C ASP A 123 14.34 0.18 6.06
N PRO A 124 15.06 1.25 5.66
CA PRO A 124 15.74 2.15 6.58
C PRO A 124 14.81 2.89 7.57
N SER A 125 13.52 2.96 7.29
CA SER A 125 12.50 3.55 8.17
C SER A 125 12.01 2.59 9.25
N TYR A 126 12.27 1.27 9.12
CA TYR A 126 11.92 0.29 10.14
C TYR A 126 12.70 0.53 11.43
N VAL A 127 11.99 0.57 12.55
CA VAL A 127 12.58 0.81 13.86
C VAL A 127 12.53 -0.45 14.72
N ARG A 128 11.37 -1.10 14.79
CA ARG A 128 11.12 -2.26 15.65
C ARG A 128 9.87 -3.02 15.21
N ALA A 129 9.74 -4.25 15.71
CA ALA A 129 8.52 -5.03 15.57
C ALA A 129 7.50 -4.59 16.62
N ASP A 130 6.23 -4.55 16.22
CA ASP A 130 5.11 -4.37 17.13
C ASP A 130 4.34 -5.69 17.30
N ALA A 131 3.86 -5.93 18.51
CA ALA A 131 3.18 -7.16 18.86
C ALA A 131 1.67 -6.94 19.02
N ILE A 132 0.88 -7.90 18.54
CA ILE A 132 -0.56 -7.99 18.77
C ILE A 132 -0.94 -9.39 19.24
N THR A 133 -1.91 -9.47 20.16
CA THR A 133 -2.41 -10.74 20.70
C THR A 133 -3.70 -11.15 20.01
N GLY A 134 -3.91 -12.47 19.87
CA GLY A 134 -5.15 -13.01 19.30
C GLY A 134 -5.26 -12.93 17.77
N VAL A 135 -4.20 -12.54 17.07
CA VAL A 135 -4.07 -12.56 15.61
C VAL A 135 -2.88 -13.45 15.27
N ASN A 136 -3.02 -14.43 14.37
CA ASN A 136 -1.93 -15.34 13.97
C ASN A 136 -2.29 -16.04 12.64
N PRO A 137 -1.36 -16.14 11.66
CA PRO A 137 -0.03 -15.50 11.62
C PRO A 137 -0.14 -14.03 11.25
N TYR A 138 0.80 -13.25 11.77
CA TYR A 138 0.91 -11.81 11.53
C TYR A 138 2.36 -11.33 11.56
N TYR A 139 2.56 -10.17 10.95
CA TYR A 139 3.71 -9.29 11.14
C TYR A 139 3.22 -7.91 11.59
N GLY A 140 3.96 -7.26 12.48
CA GLY A 140 3.72 -5.90 12.94
C GLY A 140 5.01 -5.10 12.98
N GLY A 141 4.98 -3.86 12.50
CA GLY A 141 6.18 -3.01 12.39
C GLY A 141 5.90 -1.54 12.69
N HIS A 142 6.86 -0.93 13.40
CA HIS A 142 6.91 0.50 13.66
C HIS A 142 7.92 1.18 12.75
N PHE A 143 7.49 2.26 12.10
CA PHE A 143 8.24 2.98 11.08
C PHE A 143 8.39 4.46 11.39
N LYS A 144 9.57 5.02 11.11
CA LYS A 144 9.86 6.45 11.22
C LYS A 144 10.38 7.00 9.90
N TYR A 145 9.58 7.86 9.29
CA TYR A 145 9.89 8.51 8.01
C TYR A 145 10.52 9.88 8.27
N SER A 146 11.84 9.92 8.28
CA SER A 146 12.59 11.14 8.63
C SER A 146 12.37 12.29 7.64
N SER A 147 12.15 12.00 6.35
CA SER A 147 11.94 13.01 5.30
C SER A 147 10.62 13.77 5.45
N SER A 148 9.57 13.10 5.93
CA SER A 148 8.22 13.66 6.14
C SER A 148 7.94 14.02 7.60
N ASN A 149 8.83 13.65 8.53
CA ASN A 149 8.61 13.72 9.98
C ASN A 149 7.28 13.05 10.39
N THR A 150 7.00 11.90 9.79
CA THR A 150 5.84 11.06 10.13
C THR A 150 6.29 9.73 10.71
N VAL A 151 5.39 9.11 11.45
CA VAL A 151 5.54 7.77 12.00
C VAL A 151 4.35 6.92 11.57
N GLY A 152 4.55 5.62 11.49
CA GLY A 152 3.47 4.70 11.19
C GLY A 152 3.63 3.36 11.88
N ASP A 153 2.50 2.77 12.23
CA ASP A 153 2.40 1.42 12.76
C ASP A 153 1.58 0.60 11.76
N VAL A 154 2.13 -0.55 11.34
CA VAL A 154 1.51 -1.42 10.33
C VAL A 154 1.44 -2.84 10.83
N PHE A 155 0.30 -3.48 10.56
CA PHE A 155 0.11 -4.89 10.78
C PHE A 155 -0.38 -5.54 9.51
N SER A 156 0.17 -6.72 9.23
CA SER A 156 -0.32 -7.60 8.18
C SER A 156 -0.59 -8.98 8.76
N PHE A 157 -1.67 -9.64 8.35
CA PHE A 157 -2.01 -10.97 8.83
C PHE A 157 -2.60 -11.83 7.73
N VAL A 158 -2.49 -13.15 7.88
CA VAL A 158 -3.12 -14.11 6.96
C VAL A 158 -4.37 -14.69 7.60
N LYS A 159 -5.46 -14.78 6.82
CA LYS A 159 -6.63 -15.60 7.15
C LYS A 159 -7.07 -16.39 5.92
N GLY A 160 -6.96 -17.72 5.99
CA GLY A 160 -7.19 -18.57 4.82
C GLY A 160 -6.15 -18.34 3.74
N ASN A 161 -6.62 -17.92 2.56
CA ASN A 161 -5.82 -17.58 1.39
C ASN A 161 -5.62 -16.06 1.21
N ASP A 162 -6.07 -15.25 2.17
CA ASP A 162 -6.07 -13.80 2.09
C ASP A 162 -5.04 -13.20 3.04
N VAL A 163 -4.35 -12.15 2.59
CA VAL A 163 -3.50 -11.30 3.43
C VAL A 163 -4.18 -9.95 3.61
N PHE A 164 -4.38 -9.56 4.86
CA PHE A 164 -4.94 -8.27 5.22
C PHE A 164 -3.84 -7.37 5.75
N ILE A 165 -3.91 -6.08 5.41
CA ILE A 165 -2.92 -5.06 5.77
C ILE A 165 -3.68 -3.89 6.38
N VAL A 166 -3.22 -3.41 7.54
CA VAL A 166 -3.70 -2.19 8.19
C VAL A 166 -2.48 -1.35 8.55
N GLY A 167 -2.36 -0.18 7.94
CA GLY A 167 -1.31 0.79 8.25
C GLY A 167 -1.91 2.12 8.68
N VAL A 168 -1.41 2.70 9.77
CA VAL A 168 -1.82 4.02 10.24
C VAL A 168 -0.61 4.93 10.32
N VAL A 169 -0.71 6.13 9.75
CA VAL A 169 0.37 7.13 9.71
C VAL A 169 -0.10 8.44 10.35
N SER A 170 0.82 9.08 11.08
CA SER A 170 0.60 10.35 11.78
C SER A 170 1.88 11.17 11.84
N THR A 171 1.74 12.48 12.10
CA THR A 171 2.87 13.34 12.52
C THR A 171 3.28 13.14 13.98
N LYS A 172 2.55 12.30 14.72
CA LYS A 172 2.76 12.00 16.13
C LYS A 172 2.83 10.49 16.32
N ASP A 173 3.67 10.07 17.25
CA ASP A 173 3.80 8.67 17.66
C ASP A 173 2.65 8.29 18.60
N ASP A 174 1.46 8.14 18.01
CA ASP A 174 0.19 7.97 18.72
C ASP A 174 -0.81 7.05 18.00
N VAL A 175 -0.32 6.20 17.07
CA VAL A 175 -1.18 5.41 16.18
C VAL A 175 -1.16 3.89 16.43
N LEU A 176 -0.23 3.38 17.23
CA LEU A 176 -0.11 1.94 17.52
C LEU A 176 -1.42 1.30 18.02
N SER A 177 -2.03 1.87 19.07
CA SER A 177 -3.27 1.30 19.62
C SER A 177 -4.44 1.32 18.63
N LEU A 178 -4.47 2.32 17.74
CA LEU A 178 -5.47 2.42 16.68
C LEU A 178 -5.24 1.35 15.61
N ALA A 179 -4.01 1.19 15.14
CA ALA A 179 -3.63 0.15 14.18
C ALA A 179 -3.93 -1.24 14.73
N MET A 180 -3.57 -1.52 15.99
CA MET A 180 -3.87 -2.80 16.64
C MET A 180 -5.36 -3.09 16.73
N THR A 181 -6.16 -2.09 17.13
CA THR A 181 -7.61 -2.26 17.27
C THR A 181 -8.27 -2.54 15.93
N GLN A 182 -7.94 -1.76 14.90
CA GLN A 182 -8.47 -1.97 13.55
C GLN A 182 -8.04 -3.32 12.99
N THR A 183 -6.76 -3.71 13.16
CA THR A 183 -6.25 -5.02 12.76
C THR A 183 -7.01 -6.15 13.42
N LYS A 184 -7.26 -6.07 14.73
CA LYS A 184 -8.02 -7.08 15.44
C LYS A 184 -9.47 -7.14 14.96
N THR A 185 -10.11 -6.00 14.75
CA THR A 185 -11.47 -5.94 14.20
C THR A 185 -11.53 -6.57 12.81
N GLN A 186 -10.57 -6.27 11.93
CA GLN A 186 -10.46 -6.92 10.62
C GLN A 186 -10.28 -8.43 10.76
N PHE A 187 -9.34 -8.90 11.61
CA PHE A 187 -9.11 -10.32 11.81
C PHE A 187 -10.35 -11.05 12.33
N ASP A 188 -11.06 -10.46 13.30
CA ASP A 188 -12.23 -11.09 13.92
C ASP A 188 -13.40 -11.20 12.92
N GLN A 189 -13.54 -10.27 11.97
CA GLN A 189 -14.64 -10.23 11.00
C GLN A 189 -14.31 -10.84 9.63
N ALA A 190 -13.04 -10.95 9.26
CA ALA A 190 -12.63 -11.51 7.97
C ALA A 190 -13.16 -12.94 7.79
N PRO A 191 -13.57 -13.33 6.56
CA PRO A 191 -13.96 -14.71 6.29
C PRO A 191 -12.80 -15.68 6.55
N GLY A 192 -13.11 -16.95 6.80
CA GLY A 192 -12.07 -17.97 7.01
C GLY A 192 -11.20 -18.23 5.77
N GLN A 193 -11.74 -17.94 4.58
CA GLN A 193 -11.11 -18.01 3.26
C GLN A 193 -12.05 -17.34 2.24
N THR A 194 -11.52 -16.70 1.20
CA THR A 194 -12.30 -16.23 0.03
C THR A 194 -12.24 -17.20 -1.14
N ILE A 195 -11.22 -18.07 -1.17
CA ILE A 195 -11.11 -19.18 -2.12
C ILE A 195 -11.22 -20.50 -1.34
N PRO A 196 -12.18 -21.38 -1.65
CA PRO A 196 -12.33 -22.64 -0.94
C PRO A 196 -11.04 -23.48 -0.94
N SER A 197 -10.65 -24.02 0.22
CA SER A 197 -9.43 -24.83 0.35
C SER A 197 -9.37 -26.05 -0.56
N SER A 198 -10.50 -26.58 -1.03
CA SER A 198 -10.55 -27.63 -2.05
C SER A 198 -10.02 -27.20 -3.42
N GLN A 199 -9.89 -25.90 -3.67
CA GLN A 199 -9.36 -25.32 -4.90
C GLN A 199 -7.89 -24.89 -4.77
N TRP A 200 -7.29 -25.01 -3.58
CA TRP A 200 -5.90 -24.56 -3.36
C TRP A 200 -4.90 -25.51 -4.04
N PRO A 201 -3.89 -25.00 -4.76
CA PRO A 201 -2.90 -25.82 -5.45
C PRO A 201 -2.16 -26.79 -4.52
N GLU A 202 -1.86 -26.37 -3.29
CA GLU A 202 -1.15 -27.20 -2.29
C GLU A 202 -1.97 -28.40 -1.78
N ASN A 203 -3.29 -28.41 -2.00
CA ASN A 203 -4.18 -29.51 -1.63
C ASN A 203 -4.44 -30.47 -2.81
N ALA A 204 -3.92 -30.19 -4.00
CA ALA A 204 -4.04 -31.07 -5.15
C ALA A 204 -3.23 -32.36 -4.96
N SER A 205 -3.73 -33.48 -5.49
CA SER A 205 -3.12 -34.81 -5.32
C SER A 205 -1.73 -34.97 -5.93
N LYS A 206 -1.26 -33.99 -6.71
CA LYS A 206 0.09 -33.92 -7.27
C LYS A 206 0.72 -32.57 -6.88
N PRO A 207 1.59 -32.53 -5.86
CA PRO A 207 2.26 -31.29 -5.50
C PRO A 207 3.17 -30.85 -6.66
N VAL A 208 3.01 -29.61 -7.12
CA VAL A 208 3.99 -28.96 -7.98
C VAL A 208 5.06 -28.40 -7.04
N ALA A 209 6.15 -29.14 -6.86
CA ALA A 209 7.29 -28.69 -6.08
C ALA A 209 8.25 -27.92 -6.99
N GLY A 210 8.37 -26.61 -6.76
CA GLY A 210 9.43 -25.76 -7.29
C GLY A 210 10.03 -24.96 -6.13
N SER A 211 11.35 -24.83 -6.09
CA SER A 211 12.01 -23.88 -5.19
C SER A 211 12.11 -22.55 -5.92
N PHE A 212 11.48 -21.51 -5.38
CA PHE A 212 11.58 -20.15 -5.89
C PHE A 212 12.32 -19.31 -4.84
N PRO A 213 13.27 -18.45 -5.26
CA PRO A 213 13.90 -17.55 -4.32
C PRO A 213 12.86 -16.60 -3.73
N LEU A 214 12.69 -16.62 -2.41
CA LEU A 214 11.93 -15.60 -1.68
C LEU A 214 12.71 -14.30 -1.80
N LEU A 215 12.21 -13.37 -2.62
CA LEU A 215 12.69 -12.00 -2.61
C LEU A 215 12.00 -11.27 -1.47
N ALA A 216 12.76 -10.49 -0.72
CA ALA A 216 12.21 -9.61 0.31
C ALA A 216 11.40 -8.51 -0.40
N VAL A 217 10.07 -8.58 -0.32
CA VAL A 217 9.16 -7.56 -0.85
C VAL A 217 8.77 -6.70 0.34
N GLY A 218 8.98 -5.38 0.33
CA GLY A 218 8.50 -4.52 1.43
C GLY A 218 7.01 -4.18 1.28
N ILE A 219 6.23 -4.29 2.36
CA ILE A 219 4.86 -3.77 2.48
C ILE A 219 4.86 -2.24 2.47
N ILE A 220 5.92 -1.65 3.06
CA ILE A 220 6.04 -0.21 3.32
C ILE A 220 6.01 0.64 2.05
N GLY A 221 6.71 0.20 1.00
CA GLY A 221 6.94 1.02 -0.19
C GLY A 221 5.66 1.47 -0.88
N ALA A 222 4.65 0.59 -0.95
CA ALA A 222 3.42 0.83 -1.68
C ALA A 222 2.36 1.55 -0.85
N LEU A 223 1.86 0.87 0.17
CA LEU A 223 0.61 1.25 0.83
C LEU A 223 0.85 2.37 1.86
N ILE A 224 1.99 2.39 2.54
CA ILE A 224 2.28 3.40 3.56
C ILE A 224 2.70 4.72 2.93
N VAL A 225 3.41 4.72 1.79
CA VAL A 225 3.77 5.95 1.08
C VAL A 225 2.52 6.76 0.73
N VAL A 226 1.44 6.11 0.32
CA VAL A 226 0.13 6.77 0.12
C VAL A 226 -0.37 7.45 1.40
N ALA A 227 -0.30 6.77 2.54
CA ALA A 227 -0.69 7.33 3.84
C ALA A 227 0.19 8.53 4.23
N VAL A 228 1.51 8.45 4.03
CA VAL A 228 2.46 9.55 4.28
C VAL A 228 2.13 10.76 3.41
N VAL A 229 1.95 10.56 2.09
CA VAL A 229 1.58 11.63 1.15
C VAL A 229 0.27 12.28 1.57
N ALA A 230 -0.72 11.50 2.01
CA ALA A 230 -1.99 12.04 2.45
C ALA A 230 -1.86 12.87 3.74
N VAL A 231 -1.05 12.43 4.72
CA VAL A 231 -0.74 13.23 5.93
C VAL A 231 -0.01 14.53 5.57
N LEU A 232 0.94 14.48 4.63
CA LEU A 232 1.62 15.68 4.13
C LEU A 232 0.62 16.65 3.48
N ALA A 233 -0.27 16.16 2.62
CA ALA A 233 -1.29 16.97 1.97
C ALA A 233 -2.24 17.64 3.01
N LEU A 234 -2.63 16.92 4.05
CA LEU A 234 -3.46 17.45 5.13
C LEU A 234 -2.75 18.56 5.90
N THR A 235 -1.49 18.33 6.27
CA THR A 235 -0.71 19.27 7.07
C THR A 235 -0.40 20.54 6.29
N MET A 236 -0.10 20.42 4.99
CA MET A 236 0.09 21.57 4.10
C MET A 236 -1.19 22.39 3.91
N ARG A 237 -2.35 21.73 3.73
CA ARG A 237 -3.65 22.42 3.64
C ARG A 237 -3.98 23.18 4.92
N ARG A 238 -3.73 22.56 6.08
CA ARG A 238 -3.98 23.20 7.38
C ARG A 238 -3.08 24.41 7.61
N ARG A 239 -1.81 24.36 7.20
CA ARG A 239 -0.87 25.49 7.28
C ARG A 239 -1.25 26.63 6.32
N SER A 240 -1.73 26.30 5.12
CA SER A 240 -2.16 27.30 4.13
C SER A 240 -3.49 27.99 4.50
N GLY A 241 -4.34 27.33 5.30
CA GLY A 241 -5.51 27.97 5.91
C GLY A 241 -5.19 28.82 7.13
N MET A 242 -3.96 28.75 7.66
CA MET A 242 -3.48 29.52 8.82
C MET A 242 -2.52 30.65 8.46
N THR A 243 -2.18 30.86 7.18
CA THR A 243 -1.64 32.17 6.78
C THR A 243 -2.71 33.20 7.15
N PRO A 244 -2.43 34.14 8.08
CA PRO A 244 -3.30 35.29 8.23
C PRO A 244 -3.40 35.87 6.83
N ALA A 245 -4.62 36.05 6.33
CA ALA A 245 -4.81 37.16 5.41
C ALA A 245 -4.17 38.33 6.15
N MET A 246 -2.98 38.78 5.71
CA MET A 246 -2.46 40.05 6.16
C MET A 246 -3.59 41.00 5.86
N ALA A 247 -4.28 41.41 6.93
CA ALA A 247 -5.40 42.30 6.86
C ALA A 247 -4.93 43.44 5.97
N ALA A 248 -5.60 43.60 4.82
CA ALA A 248 -5.52 44.83 4.06
C ALA A 248 -5.78 45.93 5.08
N ALA A 249 -4.72 46.63 5.49
CA ALA A 249 -4.81 47.67 6.48
C ALA A 249 -5.75 48.75 5.93
N PRO A 250 -6.92 49.00 6.54
CA PRO A 250 -7.75 50.11 6.14
C PRO A 250 -7.17 51.36 6.80
N GLY A 251 -6.25 52.04 6.12
CA GLY A 251 -5.69 53.28 6.67
C GLY A 251 -4.33 53.68 6.11
N ALA A 252 -4.26 53.99 4.82
CA ALA A 252 -3.19 54.83 4.27
C ALA A 252 -3.82 55.96 3.44
N MET A 253 -4.61 56.81 4.11
CA MET A 253 -4.99 58.14 3.63
C MET A 253 -4.03 59.14 4.28
N GLY A 254 -3.22 59.82 3.46
CA GLY A 254 -2.51 61.04 3.86
C GLY A 254 -1.00 60.97 3.74
N SER A 255 -0.49 61.10 2.52
CA SER A 255 0.81 61.74 2.29
C SER A 255 0.59 62.80 1.20
N PRO A 256 0.91 64.09 1.46
CA PRO A 256 0.77 65.14 0.45
C PRO A 256 1.86 64.96 -0.63
N PRO A 257 1.57 65.26 -1.91
CA PRO A 257 2.57 65.13 -2.96
C PRO A 257 3.64 66.21 -2.78
N ALA A 258 4.89 65.77 -2.70
CA ALA A 258 6.05 66.61 -2.80
C ALA A 258 6.14 67.22 -4.21
N GLY A 259 6.14 68.56 -4.27
CA GLY A 259 6.90 69.34 -5.26
C GLY A 259 6.59 69.08 -6.73
N GLY A 260 5.40 69.47 -7.20
CA GLY A 260 5.20 69.79 -8.61
C GLY A 260 5.88 71.12 -8.93
N VAL A 261 6.94 71.08 -9.74
CA VAL A 261 7.59 72.28 -10.30
C VAL A 261 6.57 73.02 -11.18
N GLN A 262 6.11 74.16 -10.71
CA GLN A 262 5.26 75.09 -11.45
C GLN A 262 6.13 75.85 -12.45
N MET A 263 6.04 75.49 -13.75
CA MET A 263 6.57 76.35 -14.81
C MET A 263 5.57 77.49 -15.08
N SER A 264 6.02 78.74 -14.88
CA SER A 264 5.25 79.94 -15.23
C SER A 264 5.28 80.19 -16.74
N THR A 265 4.16 80.69 -17.26
CA THR A 265 3.81 80.90 -18.68
C THR A 265 4.29 82.22 -19.28
N ASP A 266 5.43 82.74 -18.84
CA ASP A 266 5.94 84.04 -19.26
C ASP A 266 7.47 84.06 -19.22
N GLY A 267 8.07 83.53 -20.28
CA GLY A 267 9.52 83.49 -20.44
C GLY A 267 10.16 84.88 -20.34
N LYS A 268 11.06 85.03 -19.36
CA LYS A 268 12.28 85.84 -19.42
C LYS A 268 13.17 85.59 -18.18
N TYR A 269 14.42 85.25 -18.49
CA TYR A 269 15.64 85.04 -17.67
C TYR A 269 15.74 83.71 -16.92
#